data_AF-A0A936WTW8-F1
#
_entry.id   AF-A0A936WTW8-F1
#
_cell.length_a   1.000
_cell.length_b   1.000
_cell.length_c   1.000
_cell.angle_alpha   90.00
_cell.angle_beta   90.00
_cell.angle_gamma   90.00
#
_symmetry.space_group_name_H-M   'P 1'
#
loop_
_entity.id
_entity.type
_entity.pdbx_description
1 polymer ?
#
loop_
_entity_poly.entity_id
_entity_poly.type
_entity_poly.pdbx_seq_one_letter_code
_entity_poly.pdbx_strand_id
1 'polypeptide(L)'
;MKSLVLLAFLSLCILPTLSSQNLNVGIKGGLNLYNIYNDNGAKYDNLTGFHVGLLGHIHLTRHLALQPEVVYSAQGAKYDFLGETVNVKLGYINVPLLLQYMFDNGFRMAVGPQIGFLLNAKD
;
A
#
# COMPACT_ATOMS: atom_id res chain seq x y z
N MET A 1 34.51 6.00 11.82
CA MET A 1 33.02 6.11 11.78
C MET A 1 32.47 6.01 10.36
N LYS A 2 33.01 6.73 9.36
CA LYS A 2 32.53 6.69 7.96
C LYS A 2 32.64 5.31 7.30
N SER A 3 33.73 4.55 7.53
CA SER A 3 33.90 3.21 6.95
C SER A 3 33.06 2.12 7.65
N LEU A 4 32.69 2.34 8.91
CA LEU A 4 31.87 1.41 9.70
C LEU A 4 30.40 1.48 9.27
N VAL A 5 29.92 2.68 8.93
CA VAL A 5 28.62 2.88 8.28
C VAL A 5 28.60 2.26 6.88
N LEU A 6 29.68 2.41 6.11
CA LEU A 6 29.77 1.83 4.76
C LEU A 6 29.83 0.29 4.78
N LEU A 7 30.55 -0.32 5.72
CA LEU A 7 30.59 -1.78 5.90
C LEU A 7 29.23 -2.33 6.37
N ALA A 8 28.53 -1.62 7.26
CA ALA A 8 27.17 -2.00 7.67
C ALA A 8 26.19 -1.92 6.49
N PHE A 9 26.31 -0.91 5.64
CA PHE A 9 25.52 -0.77 4.41
C PHE A 9 25.83 -1.89 3.40
N LEU A 10 27.10 -2.25 3.25
CA LEU A 10 27.54 -3.29 2.34
C LEU A 10 27.14 -4.70 2.85
N SER A 11 27.17 -4.92 4.16
CA SER A 11 26.67 -6.14 4.80
C SER A 11 25.16 -6.31 4.65
N LEU A 12 24.39 -5.22 4.63
CA LEU A 12 22.95 -5.24 4.34
C LEU A 12 22.66 -5.60 2.87
N CYS A 13 23.56 -5.26 1.94
CA CYS A 13 23.42 -5.62 0.52
C CYS A 13 23.78 -7.08 0.21
N ILE A 14 24.47 -7.80 1.12
CA ILE A 14 24.92 -9.19 0.90
C ILE A 14 23.94 -10.23 1.48
N LEU A 15 22.90 -9.81 2.19
CA LEU A 15 21.79 -10.67 2.64
C LEU A 15 20.54 -10.29 1.84
N PRO A 16 20.01 -11.13 0.91
CA PRO A 16 19.83 -12.58 1.10
C PRO A 16 20.11 -13.45 -0.15
N THR A 17 21.06 -14.37 -0.06
CA THR A 17 21.01 -15.65 -0.79
C THR A 17 20.08 -16.64 -0.07
N LEU A 18 18.87 -16.19 0.29
CA LEU A 18 17.88 -17.04 0.95
C LEU A 18 17.13 -17.84 -0.13
N SER A 19 17.60 -19.07 -0.32
CA SER A 19 16.85 -20.28 -0.69
C SER A 19 15.49 -20.07 -1.34
N SER A 20 15.36 -20.33 -2.65
CA SER A 20 14.17 -20.89 -3.34
C SER A 20 12.78 -20.57 -2.76
N GLN A 21 12.54 -19.37 -2.25
CA GLN A 21 11.21 -18.97 -1.78
C GLN A 21 10.41 -18.71 -3.04
N ASN A 22 9.39 -19.55 -3.28
CA ASN A 22 8.51 -19.44 -4.43
C ASN A 22 7.83 -18.07 -4.40
N LEU A 23 8.42 -17.10 -5.12
CA LEU A 23 7.86 -15.78 -5.33
C LEU A 23 6.74 -15.93 -6.34
N ASN A 24 5.51 -15.76 -5.87
CA ASN A 24 4.34 -15.71 -6.74
C ASN A 24 4.01 -14.25 -6.97
N VAL A 25 3.94 -13.83 -8.23
CA VAL A 25 3.53 -12.46 -8.56
C VAL A 25 2.04 -12.48 -8.90
N GLY A 26 1.30 -11.52 -8.39
CA GLY A 26 -0.12 -11.35 -8.63
C GLY A 26 -0.45 -9.90 -8.98
N ILE A 27 -1.65 -9.71 -9.50
CA ILE A 27 -2.25 -8.39 -9.71
C ILE A 27 -3.38 -8.20 -8.70
N LYS A 28 -3.59 -6.96 -8.27
CA LYS A 28 -4.67 -6.57 -7.38
C LYS A 28 -5.41 -5.40 -7.98
N GLY A 29 -6.73 -5.43 -7.90
CA GLY A 29 -7.56 -4.32 -8.34
C GLY A 29 -8.86 -4.30 -7.56
N GLY A 30 -9.40 -3.11 -7.32
CA GLY A 30 -10.64 -2.96 -6.58
C GLY A 30 -11.15 -1.53 -6.56
N LEU A 31 -12.34 -1.37 -5.97
CA LEU A 31 -12.95 -0.08 -5.72
C LEU A 31 -12.73 0.30 -4.26
N ASN A 32 -12.54 1.59 -4.00
CA ASN A 32 -12.37 2.15 -2.67
C ASN A 32 -13.39 3.25 -2.44
N LEU A 33 -13.81 3.43 -1.19
CA LEU A 33 -14.60 4.58 -0.77
C LEU A 33 -13.71 5.42 0.15
N TYR A 34 -13.39 6.64 -0.29
CA TYR A 34 -12.56 7.58 0.45
C TYR A 34 -13.40 8.72 0.99
N ASN A 35 -13.10 9.13 2.22
CA ASN A 35 -13.63 10.36 2.80
C ASN A 35 -12.51 11.13 3.48
N ILE A 36 -12.55 12.45 3.41
CA ILE A 36 -11.61 13.34 4.10
C ILE A 36 -12.38 14.03 5.22
N TYR A 37 -12.02 13.78 6.47
CA TYR A 37 -12.59 14.53 7.59
C TYR A 37 -11.68 15.72 7.91
N ASN A 38 -12.26 16.91 7.96
CA ASN A 38 -11.57 18.13 8.39
C ASN A 38 -12.34 18.77 9.54
N ASP A 39 -11.62 19.22 10.56
CA ASP A 39 -12.19 19.80 11.79
C ASP A 39 -12.80 21.21 11.57
N ASN A 40 -12.59 21.79 10.39
CA ASN A 40 -13.07 23.13 10.03
C ASN A 40 -14.57 23.22 9.63
N GLY A 41 -15.39 22.20 9.89
CA GLY A 41 -16.84 22.24 9.65
C GLY A 41 -17.27 22.14 8.18
N ALA A 42 -16.33 21.91 7.24
CA ALA A 42 -16.65 21.61 5.85
C ALA A 42 -17.12 20.15 5.72
N LYS A 43 -18.29 19.94 5.12
CA LYS A 43 -18.80 18.60 4.81
C LYS A 43 -18.09 18.07 3.56
N TYR A 44 -17.33 17.02 3.72
CA TYR A 44 -16.75 16.27 2.61
C TYR A 44 -17.60 15.01 2.39
N ASP A 45 -17.96 14.78 1.13
CA ASP A 45 -18.70 13.61 0.70
C ASP A 45 -17.76 12.50 0.21
N ASN A 46 -18.22 11.26 0.42
CA ASN A 46 -17.50 10.05 0.02
C ASN A 46 -17.22 10.07 -1.49
N LEU A 47 -15.95 9.93 -1.87
CA LEU A 47 -15.53 9.72 -3.26
C LEU A 47 -15.26 8.23 -3.49
N THR A 48 -15.97 7.66 -4.46
CA THR A 48 -15.64 6.32 -4.98
C THR A 48 -14.39 6.43 -5.86
N GLY A 49 -13.33 5.77 -5.42
CA GLY A 49 -12.07 5.63 -6.14
C GLY A 49 -11.83 4.20 -6.58
N PHE A 50 -10.69 3.97 -7.21
CA PHE A 50 -10.21 2.64 -7.59
C PHE A 50 -8.76 2.47 -7.17
N HIS A 51 -8.33 1.23 -7.02
CA HIS A 51 -6.92 0.89 -6.88
C HIS A 51 -6.56 -0.23 -7.84
N VAL A 52 -5.31 -0.20 -8.30
CA VAL A 52 -4.71 -1.24 -9.13
C VAL A 52 -3.23 -1.37 -8.76
N GLY A 53 -2.73 -2.59 -8.67
CA GLY A 53 -1.38 -2.83 -8.23
C GLY A 53 -0.87 -4.22 -8.52
N LEU A 54 0.41 -4.40 -8.20
CA LEU A 54 1.10 -5.67 -8.25
C LEU A 54 1.39 -6.11 -6.82
N LEU A 55 1.26 -7.41 -6.55
CA LEU A 55 1.66 -8.03 -5.29
C LEU A 55 2.72 -9.10 -5.57
N GLY A 56 3.71 -9.19 -4.69
CA GLY A 56 4.60 -10.34 -4.59
C GLY A 56 4.17 -11.15 -3.38
N HIS A 57 4.10 -12.47 -3.50
CA HIS A 57 3.70 -13.37 -2.42
C HIS A 57 4.80 -14.41 -2.19
N ILE A 58 5.49 -14.26 -1.08
CA ILE A 58 6.71 -15.00 -0.72
C ILE A 58 6.36 -15.93 0.44
N HIS A 59 6.37 -17.24 0.22
CA HIS A 59 6.12 -18.21 1.30
C HIS A 59 7.36 -18.38 2.17
N LEU A 60 7.24 -18.04 3.45
CA LEU A 60 8.28 -18.25 4.46
C LEU A 60 8.14 -19.65 5.07
N THR A 61 6.91 -20.06 5.37
CA THR A 61 6.54 -21.40 5.84
C THR A 61 5.21 -21.83 5.20
N ARG A 62 4.72 -23.03 5.53
CA ARG A 62 3.38 -23.48 5.10
C ARG A 62 2.25 -22.54 5.56
N HIS A 63 2.42 -21.87 6.69
CA HIS A 63 1.40 -21.02 7.31
C HIS A 63 1.74 -19.54 7.30
N LEU A 64 2.96 -19.14 6.93
CA LEU A 64 3.40 -17.76 6.94
C LEU A 64 3.93 -17.34 5.57
N ALA A 65 3.47 -16.19 5.10
CA ALA A 65 3.92 -15.57 3.86
C ALA A 65 4.16 -14.07 4.06
N LEU A 66 5.14 -13.54 3.34
CA LEU A 66 5.38 -12.11 3.22
C LEU A 66 4.81 -11.63 1.88
N GLN A 67 4.03 -10.56 1.91
CA GLN A 67 3.34 -10.01 0.76
C GLN A 67 3.62 -8.51 0.60
N PRO A 68 4.74 -8.13 -0.04
CA PRO A 68 4.93 -6.76 -0.53
C PRO A 68 3.99 -6.46 -1.70
N GLU A 69 3.39 -5.27 -1.73
CA GLU A 69 2.61 -4.79 -2.86
C GLU A 69 3.05 -3.40 -3.31
N VAL A 70 2.76 -3.06 -4.56
CA VAL A 70 2.84 -1.70 -5.09
C VAL A 70 1.50 -1.41 -5.76
N VAL A 71 0.76 -0.46 -5.20
CA VAL A 71 -0.65 -0.21 -5.53
C VAL A 71 -0.83 1.27 -5.84
N TYR A 72 -1.21 1.59 -7.08
CA TYR A 72 -1.76 2.88 -7.40
C TYR A 72 -3.19 2.97 -6.88
N SER A 73 -3.51 4.05 -6.16
CA SER A 73 -4.82 4.28 -5.58
C SER A 73 -5.30 5.69 -5.93
N ALA A 74 -6.43 5.76 -6.64
CA ALA A 74 -7.18 6.99 -6.81
C ALA A 74 -7.99 7.23 -5.52
N GLN A 75 -7.53 8.18 -4.73
CA GLN A 75 -8.18 8.68 -3.52
C GLN A 75 -8.75 10.07 -3.77
N GLY A 76 -9.49 10.61 -2.82
CA GLY A 76 -9.98 11.98 -2.90
C GLY A 76 -11.22 12.20 -2.05
N ALA A 77 -11.77 13.40 -2.16
CA ALA A 77 -13.03 13.77 -1.53
C ALA A 77 -13.76 14.79 -2.40
N LYS A 78 -15.08 14.81 -2.27
CA LYS A 78 -15.91 15.88 -2.81
C LYS A 78 -16.14 16.92 -1.73
N TYR A 79 -16.01 18.20 -2.04
CA TYR A 79 -16.43 19.27 -1.15
C TYR A 79 -17.30 20.28 -1.89
N ASP A 80 -18.36 20.73 -1.23
CA ASP A 80 -19.21 21.80 -1.75
C ASP A 80 -18.70 23.15 -1.26
N PHE A 81 -18.41 24.05 -2.19
CA PHE A 81 -18.02 25.43 -1.88
C PHE A 81 -18.89 26.38 -2.68
N LEU A 82 -19.66 27.21 -1.96
CA LEU A 82 -20.55 28.23 -2.53
C LEU A 82 -21.53 27.72 -3.63
N GLY A 83 -21.97 26.46 -3.53
CA GLY A 83 -22.93 25.86 -4.47
C GLY A 83 -22.31 25.16 -5.69
N GLU A 84 -20.98 25.12 -5.80
CA GLU A 84 -20.28 24.28 -6.76
C GLU A 84 -19.60 23.08 -6.07
N THR A 85 -19.79 21.89 -6.64
CA THR A 85 -19.16 20.65 -6.17
C THR A 85 -17.77 20.51 -6.77
N VAL A 86 -16.75 20.73 -5.94
CA VAL A 86 -15.34 20.57 -6.34
C VAL A 86 -14.89 19.14 -6.01
N ASN A 87 -14.25 18.49 -6.99
CA ASN A 87 -13.79 17.10 -6.86
C ASN A 87 -12.27 17.07 -6.71
N VAL A 88 -11.78 16.90 -5.48
CA VAL A 88 -10.34 16.74 -5.24
C VAL A 88 -9.94 15.30 -5.54
N LYS A 89 -9.10 15.11 -6.56
CA LYS A 89 -8.57 13.79 -6.93
C LYS A 89 -7.10 13.69 -6.52
N LEU A 90 -6.82 12.76 -5.62
CA LEU A 90 -5.48 12.48 -5.10
C LEU A 90 -5.00 11.11 -5.61
N GLY A 91 -3.94 11.11 -6.40
CA GLY A 91 -3.28 9.88 -6.85
C GLY A 91 -2.17 9.49 -5.89
N TYR A 92 -2.30 8.33 -5.24
CA TYR A 92 -1.28 7.77 -4.36
C TYR A 92 -0.64 6.52 -4.94
N ILE A 93 0.67 6.36 -4.76
CA ILE A 93 1.32 5.05 -4.80
C ILE A 93 1.49 4.55 -3.37
N ASN A 94 0.81 3.45 -3.06
CA ASN A 94 0.90 2.76 -1.79
C ASN A 94 1.82 1.56 -1.93
N VAL A 95 2.75 1.41 -1.00
CA VAL A 95 3.65 0.27 -0.89
C VAL A 95 3.40 -0.40 0.47
N PRO A 96 2.38 -1.27 0.57
CA PRO A 96 2.15 -2.07 1.77
C PRO A 96 3.14 -3.24 1.85
N LEU A 97 3.59 -3.55 3.06
CA LEU A 97 4.38 -4.74 3.36
C LEU A 97 3.60 -5.59 4.34
N LEU A 98 2.92 -6.62 3.85
CA LEU A 98 2.00 -7.43 4.66
C LEU A 98 2.67 -8.73 5.09
N LEU A 99 2.54 -9.07 6.37
CA LEU A 99 2.75 -10.43 6.87
C LEU A 99 1.42 -11.15 6.88
N GLN A 100 1.35 -12.30 6.20
CA GLN A 100 0.14 -13.09 6.04
C GLN A 100 0.27 -14.43 6.77
N TYR A 101 -0.73 -14.75 7.59
CA TYR A 101 -0.92 -16.07 8.17
C TYR A 101 -1.99 -16.83 7.39
N MET A 102 -1.63 -17.99 6.85
CA MET A 102 -2.47 -18.88 6.03
C MET A 102 -2.94 -20.07 6.88
N PHE A 103 -4.24 -20.13 7.12
CA PHE A 103 -4.88 -21.26 7.78
C PHE A 103 -5.13 -22.40 6.79
N ASP A 104 -5.18 -23.63 7.27
CA ASP A 104 -5.35 -24.82 6.44
C ASP A 104 -6.72 -24.91 5.75
N ASN A 105 -7.70 -24.14 6.22
CA ASN A 105 -9.03 -24.02 5.63
C ASN A 105 -9.10 -23.01 4.47
N GLY A 106 -7.97 -22.43 4.05
CA GLY A 106 -7.88 -21.43 3.00
C GLY A 106 -8.12 -19.99 3.46
N PHE A 107 -8.48 -19.76 4.73
CA PHE A 107 -8.57 -18.42 5.30
C PHE A 107 -7.17 -17.82 5.47
N ARG A 108 -7.06 -16.50 5.29
CA ARG A 108 -5.79 -15.79 5.36
C ARG A 108 -5.97 -14.48 6.10
N MET A 109 -5.14 -14.23 7.09
CA MET A 109 -5.08 -12.96 7.80
C MET A 109 -3.81 -12.24 7.42
N ALA A 110 -3.91 -10.95 7.09
CA ALA A 110 -2.76 -10.14 6.72
C ALA A 110 -2.69 -8.90 7.62
N VAL A 111 -1.48 -8.57 8.07
CA VAL A 111 -1.20 -7.37 8.86
C VAL A 111 0.14 -6.80 8.44
N GLY A 112 0.26 -5.49 8.36
CA GLY A 112 1.55 -4.89 8.06
C GLY A 112 1.50 -3.39 7.90
N PRO A 113 2.67 -2.74 7.92
CA PRO A 113 2.78 -1.32 7.65
C PRO A 113 2.51 -1.03 6.17
N GLN A 114 2.08 0.19 5.90
CA GLN A 114 1.94 0.73 4.56
C GLN A 114 2.53 2.13 4.49
N ILE A 115 3.30 2.39 3.45
CA ILE A 115 3.80 3.73 3.11
C ILE A 115 3.06 4.19 1.86
N GLY A 116 2.52 5.41 1.89
CA GLY A 116 1.84 6.03 0.75
C GLY A 116 2.57 7.28 0.28
N PHE A 117 2.85 7.37 -1.02
CA PHE A 117 3.43 8.53 -1.67
C PHE A 117 2.37 9.22 -2.52
N LEU A 118 2.10 10.50 -2.24
CA LEU A 118 1.24 11.33 -3.06
C LEU A 118 1.98 11.68 -4.35
N LEU A 119 1.46 11.24 -5.49
CA LEU A 119 2.04 11.55 -6.80
C LEU A 119 1.39 12.76 -7.46
N ASN A 120 0.07 12.89 -7.30
CA ASN A 120 -0.69 13.91 -7.99
C ASN A 120 -1.82 14.39 -7.09
N ALA A 121 -1.90 15.69 -6.89
CA ALA A 121 -3.06 16.37 -6.34
C ALA A 121 -3.58 17.28 -7.44
N LYS A 122 -4.76 16.94 -7.97
CA LYS A 122 -5.40 17.73 -9.01
C LYS A 122 -6.70 18.31 -8.45
N ASP A 123 -6.78 19.63 -8.51
CA ASP A 123 -7.96 20.43 -8.23
C ASP A 123 -8.87 20.55 -9.47
#